data_AF-A0A1Y9H241-F1
#
_entry.id   AF-A0A1Y9H241-F1
#
_cell.length_a   1.000
_cell.length_b   1.000
_cell.length_c   1.000
_cell.angle_alpha   90.00
_cell.angle_beta   90.00
_cell.angle_gamma   90.00
#
_symmetry.space_group_name_H-M   'P 1'
#
loop_
_entity.id
_entity.type
_entity.pdbx_description
1 polymer ?
#
loop_
_entity_poly.entity_id
_entity_poly.type
_entity_poly.pdbx_seq_one_letter_code
_entity_poly.pdbx_strand_id
1 'polypeptide(L)'
;MLSKLILNVGLIWCLVSVGQAREEETVEECEKTMPASLKNRLCEVRKYTTVQGGDMDKHMQCVLEVVGFVEDNGDVNFQELLGVLKMVDPNLDHAVNIKECVGKATQVAASKKANTFYTCFLSTSSSSAFKSAVDYAELIRAEKLTDEEPFNAELVAALIAEIDDGLCK
;
A
#
# COMPACT_ATOMS: atom_id res chain seq x y z
N MET A 1 -29.05 -1.64 -57.81
CA MET A 1 -28.58 -2.79 -57.02
C MET A 1 -27.38 -2.34 -56.21
N LEU A 2 -27.43 -2.62 -54.90
CA LEU A 2 -26.36 -2.64 -53.90
C LEU A 2 -25.45 -1.40 -53.77
N SER A 3 -25.69 -0.56 -52.77
CA SER A 3 -25.28 -0.76 -51.35
C SER A 3 -23.87 -0.21 -51.11
N LYS A 4 -23.80 0.93 -50.41
CA LYS A 4 -23.36 1.01 -49.00
C LYS A 4 -21.91 0.57 -48.81
N LEU A 5 -21.02 1.53 -48.64
CA LEU A 5 -19.74 1.51 -47.91
C LEU A 5 -19.08 2.83 -48.34
N ILE A 6 -19.00 3.86 -47.52
CA ILE A 6 -18.21 3.90 -46.29
C ILE A 6 -18.88 4.90 -45.34
N LEU A 7 -19.53 4.37 -44.31
CA LEU A 7 -19.83 5.07 -43.07
C LEU A 7 -18.61 4.92 -42.15
N ASN A 8 -18.39 5.91 -41.29
CA ASN A 8 -17.47 5.89 -40.13
C ASN A 8 -16.02 6.32 -40.36
N VAL A 9 -15.79 7.63 -40.31
CA VAL A 9 -14.57 8.22 -39.76
C VAL A 9 -15.00 9.22 -38.71
N GLY A 10 -14.63 8.99 -37.44
CA GLY A 10 -14.83 9.97 -36.36
C GLY A 10 -15.43 9.45 -35.05
N LEU A 11 -15.24 8.17 -34.69
CA LEU A 11 -15.31 7.74 -33.27
C LEU A 11 -13.88 7.59 -32.77
N ILE A 12 -13.25 8.72 -32.45
CA ILE A 12 -11.96 8.76 -31.74
C ILE A 12 -12.20 9.50 -30.43
N TRP A 13 -11.62 8.92 -29.38
CA TRP A 13 -11.67 9.31 -27.96
C TRP A 13 -12.90 8.82 -27.17
N CYS A 14 -13.06 7.50 -27.11
CA CYS A 14 -13.21 6.93 -25.77
C CYS A 14 -11.90 7.20 -25.03
N LEU A 15 -11.92 8.18 -24.12
CA LEU A 15 -10.96 8.29 -23.04
C LEU A 15 -11.07 7.01 -22.22
N VAL A 16 -10.29 6.01 -22.61
CA VAL A 16 -9.95 4.90 -21.75
C VAL A 16 -8.95 5.46 -20.75
N SER A 17 -9.44 6.21 -19.77
CA SER A 17 -8.76 6.31 -18.47
C SER A 17 -8.97 4.96 -17.77
N VAL A 18 -8.41 3.90 -18.35
CA VAL A 18 -8.07 2.70 -17.60
C VAL A 18 -6.98 3.19 -16.68
N GLY A 19 -7.28 3.27 -15.39
CA GLY A 19 -6.24 3.28 -14.37
C GLY A 19 -5.30 2.15 -14.76
N GLN A 20 -4.06 2.49 -15.10
CA GLN A 20 -3.06 1.46 -15.35
C GLN A 20 -3.02 0.65 -14.06
N ALA A 21 -3.49 -0.60 -14.11
CA ALA A 21 -3.20 -1.54 -13.05
C ALA A 21 -1.68 -1.48 -12.85
N ARG A 22 -1.25 -1.25 -11.60
CA ARG A 22 0.18 -1.18 -11.29
C ARG A 22 0.83 -2.50 -11.68
N GLU A 23 2.05 -2.41 -12.21
CA GLU A 23 2.84 -3.59 -12.59
C GLU A 23 3.57 -4.19 -11.38
N GLU A 24 3.74 -3.44 -10.30
CA GLU A 24 4.41 -3.91 -9.09
C GLU A 24 3.53 -4.92 -8.32
N GLU A 25 4.09 -6.10 -8.04
CA GLU A 25 3.44 -7.17 -7.27
C GLU A 25 4.05 -7.32 -5.86
N THR A 26 5.23 -6.71 -5.62
CA THR A 26 5.95 -6.76 -4.34
C THR A 26 6.41 -5.38 -3.85
N VAL A 27 6.65 -5.26 -2.54
CA VAL A 27 7.18 -4.01 -1.94
C VAL A 27 8.58 -3.70 -2.49
N GLU A 28 9.39 -4.72 -2.74
CA GLU A 28 10.72 -4.56 -3.36
C GLU A 28 10.63 -3.89 -4.74
N GLU A 29 9.62 -4.22 -5.55
CA GLU A 29 9.39 -3.59 -6.85
C GLU A 29 8.98 -2.12 -6.71
N CYS A 30 8.11 -1.81 -5.74
CA CYS A 30 7.76 -0.43 -5.39
C CYS A 30 8.97 0.41 -4.97
N GLU A 31 9.94 -0.19 -4.27
CA GLU A 31 11.18 0.47 -3.86
C GLU A 31 12.16 0.62 -5.02
N LYS A 32 12.25 -0.36 -5.93
CA LYS A 32 13.08 -0.28 -7.14
C LYS A 32 12.65 0.85 -8.08
N THR A 33 11.34 1.10 -8.19
CA THR A 33 10.77 2.16 -9.05
C THR A 33 10.70 3.53 -8.37
N MET A 34 11.05 3.63 -7.08
CA MET A 34 10.91 4.87 -6.33
C MET A 34 11.82 6.00 -6.88
N PRO A 35 11.39 7.28 -6.81
CA PRO A 35 12.22 8.41 -7.23
C PRO A 35 13.51 8.55 -6.41
N ALA A 36 14.56 9.13 -7.02
CA ALA A 36 15.87 9.29 -6.37
C ALA A 36 15.82 10.11 -5.05
N SER A 37 14.86 11.03 -4.94
CA SER A 37 14.56 11.80 -3.72
C SER A 37 14.23 10.91 -2.52
N LEU A 38 13.62 9.75 -2.75
CA LEU A 38 13.30 8.75 -1.73
C LEU A 38 14.32 7.62 -1.65
N LYS A 39 14.98 7.23 -2.76
CA LYS A 39 16.01 6.17 -2.73
C LYS A 39 17.11 6.44 -1.71
N ASN A 40 17.57 7.69 -1.62
CA ASN A 40 18.59 8.08 -0.64
C ASN A 40 18.08 8.07 0.81
N ARG A 41 16.77 7.86 1.01
CA ARG A 41 16.07 7.82 2.31
C ARG A 41 15.34 6.51 2.51
N LEU A 42 15.62 5.48 1.70
CA LEU A 42 14.93 4.19 1.74
C LEU A 42 14.91 3.62 3.17
N CYS A 43 16.01 3.73 3.89
CA CYS A 43 16.12 3.22 5.25
C CYS A 43 15.33 4.00 6.28
N GLU A 44 15.06 5.29 6.04
CA GLU A 44 14.12 6.04 6.86
C GLU A 44 12.69 5.57 6.58
N VAL A 45 12.37 5.33 5.31
CA VAL A 45 11.06 4.85 4.85
C VAL A 45 10.74 3.47 5.41
N ARG A 46 11.66 2.50 5.30
CA ARG A 46 11.51 1.14 5.86
C ARG A 46 11.40 1.13 7.39
N LYS A 47 11.92 2.17 8.07
CA LYS A 47 11.72 2.40 9.52
C LYS A 47 10.43 3.13 9.87
N TYR A 48 9.50 3.25 8.92
CA TYR A 48 8.22 3.94 9.07
C TYR A 48 8.35 5.43 9.40
N THR A 49 9.44 6.07 8.96
CA THR A 49 9.57 7.53 9.08
C THR A 49 8.66 8.19 8.06
N THR A 50 7.77 9.06 8.52
CA THR A 50 6.84 9.76 7.63
C THR A 50 7.59 10.81 6.81
N VAL A 51 7.43 10.74 5.48
CA VAL A 51 8.01 11.69 4.53
C VAL A 51 6.89 12.41 3.81
N GLN A 52 7.00 13.73 3.68
CA GLN A 52 6.02 14.53 2.95
C GLN A 52 6.45 14.71 1.50
N GLY A 53 5.49 14.75 0.59
CA GLY A 53 5.70 15.08 -0.82
C GLY A 53 5.12 14.07 -1.80
N GLY A 54 4.94 14.50 -3.05
CA GLY A 54 4.28 13.70 -4.09
C GLY A 54 4.98 12.39 -4.44
N ASP A 55 6.30 12.31 -4.24
CA ASP A 55 7.03 11.05 -4.43
C ASP A 55 6.64 10.02 -3.35
N MET A 56 6.49 10.46 -2.10
CA MET A 56 6.05 9.59 -1.00
C MET A 56 4.57 9.22 -1.15
N ASP A 57 3.74 10.15 -1.64
CA ASP A 57 2.34 9.87 -1.97
C ASP A 57 2.23 8.69 -2.96
N LYS A 58 3.02 8.71 -4.04
CA LYS A 58 3.06 7.62 -5.04
C LYS A 58 3.63 6.33 -4.48
N HIS A 59 4.70 6.42 -3.68
CA HIS A 59 5.36 5.25 -3.12
C HIS A 59 4.46 4.55 -2.09
N MET A 60 3.81 5.27 -1.18
CA MET A 60 2.86 4.68 -0.23
C MET A 60 1.59 4.16 -0.88
N GLN A 61 1.12 4.78 -1.97
CA GLN A 61 0.08 4.15 -2.79
C GLN A 61 0.54 2.77 -3.31
N CYS A 62 1.77 2.67 -3.82
CA CYS A 62 2.33 1.38 -4.30
C CYS A 62 2.34 0.34 -3.19
N VAL A 63 2.99 0.67 -2.08
CA VAL A 63 3.23 -0.27 -0.97
C VAL A 63 1.91 -0.74 -0.38
N LEU A 64 1.00 0.18 -0.07
CA LEU A 64 -0.27 -0.19 0.57
C LEU A 64 -1.21 -0.97 -0.36
N GLU A 65 -1.11 -0.75 -1.67
CA GLU A 65 -1.88 -1.48 -2.67
C GLU A 65 -1.34 -2.91 -2.83
N VAL A 66 -0.02 -3.06 -2.95
CA VAL A 66 0.66 -4.38 -2.99
C VAL A 66 0.34 -5.23 -1.77
N VAL A 67 0.42 -4.65 -0.57
CA VAL A 67 0.08 -5.40 0.67
C VAL A 67 -1.43 -5.59 0.85
N GLY A 68 -2.26 -5.03 -0.05
CA GLY A 68 -3.72 -5.23 -0.09
C GLY A 68 -4.51 -4.38 0.90
N PHE A 69 -3.93 -3.34 1.47
CA PHE A 69 -4.59 -2.48 2.46
C PHE A 69 -5.32 -1.28 1.84
N VAL A 70 -5.02 -0.94 0.59
CA VAL A 70 -5.77 0.06 -0.19
C VAL A 70 -6.06 -0.44 -1.59
N GLU A 71 -7.10 0.10 -2.19
CA GLU A 71 -7.45 -0.06 -3.60
C GLU A 71 -6.63 0.91 -4.49
N ASP A 72 -6.75 0.76 -5.81
CA ASP A 72 -6.07 1.57 -6.84
C ASP A 72 -6.32 3.08 -6.70
N ASN A 73 -7.48 3.45 -6.17
CA ASN A 73 -7.90 4.83 -5.95
C ASN A 73 -7.45 5.39 -4.58
N GLY A 74 -6.75 4.57 -3.79
CA GLY A 74 -6.24 4.88 -2.45
C GLY A 74 -7.25 4.73 -1.31
N ASP A 75 -8.45 4.19 -1.57
CA ASP A 75 -9.42 3.85 -0.53
C ASP A 75 -8.97 2.63 0.25
N VAL A 76 -9.17 2.63 1.56
CA VAL A 76 -8.72 1.55 2.45
C VAL A 76 -9.62 0.32 2.31
N ASN A 77 -9.01 -0.84 2.11
CA ASN A 77 -9.71 -2.11 2.22
C ASN A 77 -9.90 -2.46 3.71
N PHE A 78 -11.04 -1.99 4.24
CA PHE A 78 -11.29 -2.00 5.68
C PHE A 78 -11.24 -3.40 6.31
N GLN A 79 -11.82 -4.41 5.65
CA GLN A 79 -11.92 -5.76 6.22
C GLN A 79 -10.57 -6.47 6.20
N GLU A 80 -9.83 -6.35 5.10
CA GLU A 80 -8.48 -6.92 4.97
C GLU A 80 -7.56 -6.35 6.05
N LEU A 81 -7.48 -5.01 6.15
CA LEU A 81 -6.65 -4.36 7.16
C LEU A 81 -7.08 -4.72 8.59
N LEU A 82 -8.40 -4.68 8.89
CA LEU A 82 -8.89 -5.01 10.22
C LEU A 82 -8.58 -6.47 10.59
N GLY A 83 -8.69 -7.39 9.63
CA GLY A 83 -8.40 -8.81 9.82
C GLY A 83 -6.94 -9.03 10.23
N VAL A 84 -6.00 -8.47 9.48
CA VAL A 84 -4.57 -8.58 9.79
C VAL A 84 -4.22 -7.89 11.10
N LEU A 85 -4.76 -6.69 11.36
CA LEU A 85 -4.52 -6.00 12.63
C LEU A 85 -5.02 -6.82 13.83
N LYS A 86 -6.20 -7.45 13.74
CA LYS A 86 -6.74 -8.32 14.81
C LYS A 86 -5.98 -9.62 14.97
N MET A 87 -5.33 -10.10 13.92
CA MET A 87 -4.40 -11.22 14.00
C MET A 87 -3.15 -10.84 14.81
N VAL A 88 -2.63 -9.63 14.60
CA VAL A 88 -1.43 -9.11 15.29
C VAL A 88 -1.73 -8.71 16.75
N ASP A 89 -2.82 -7.98 16.98
CA ASP A 89 -3.27 -7.54 18.32
C ASP A 89 -4.79 -7.69 18.47
N PRO A 90 -5.29 -8.85 18.93
CA PRO A 90 -6.72 -9.08 19.05
C PRO A 90 -7.41 -8.18 20.09
N ASN A 91 -6.65 -7.61 21.04
CA ASN A 91 -7.20 -6.91 22.20
C ASN A 91 -7.53 -5.44 21.92
N LEU A 92 -6.84 -4.82 20.96
CA LEU A 92 -7.03 -3.41 20.64
C LEU A 92 -8.21 -3.19 19.68
N ASP A 93 -9.07 -2.20 19.93
CA ASP A 93 -10.13 -1.82 18.99
C ASP A 93 -9.58 -0.98 17.83
N HIS A 94 -9.05 -1.67 16.82
CA HIS A 94 -8.49 -1.03 15.63
C HIS A 94 -9.54 -0.35 14.74
N ALA A 95 -10.80 -0.77 14.80
CA ALA A 95 -11.83 -0.30 13.88
C ALA A 95 -12.08 1.21 14.02
N VAL A 96 -11.98 1.74 15.24
CA VAL A 96 -12.11 3.18 15.51
C VAL A 96 -10.98 3.96 14.84
N ASN A 97 -9.73 3.49 14.97
CA ASN A 97 -8.56 4.13 14.35
C ASN A 97 -8.62 4.08 12.82
N ILE A 98 -9.11 2.96 12.24
CA ILE A 98 -9.28 2.86 10.77
C ILE A 98 -10.30 3.88 10.30
N LYS A 99 -11.47 3.95 10.95
CA LYS A 99 -12.53 4.91 10.59
C LYS A 99 -12.06 6.36 10.69
N GLU A 100 -11.31 6.70 11.75
CA GLU A 100 -10.75 8.04 11.90
C GLU A 100 -9.83 8.39 10.74
N CYS A 101 -8.85 7.52 10.44
CA CYS A 101 -7.85 7.81 9.42
C CYS A 101 -8.41 7.74 8.00
N VAL A 102 -9.38 6.87 7.72
CA VAL A 102 -10.17 6.90 6.49
C VAL A 102 -10.90 8.24 6.36
N GLY A 103 -11.54 8.71 7.44
CA GLY A 103 -12.23 10.01 7.45
C GLY A 103 -11.33 11.21 7.15
N LYS A 104 -10.04 11.13 7.48
CA LYS A 104 -9.04 12.15 7.07
C LYS A 104 -8.61 11.97 5.62
N ALA A 105 -8.34 10.73 5.19
CA ALA A 105 -7.92 10.43 3.83
C ALA A 105 -8.98 10.83 2.78
N THR A 106 -10.27 10.65 3.06
CA THR A 106 -11.35 11.04 2.12
C THR A 106 -11.46 12.55 1.87
N GLN A 107 -10.79 13.39 2.66
CA GLN A 107 -10.77 14.85 2.50
C GLN A 107 -9.69 15.33 1.52
N VAL A 108 -8.83 14.45 1.02
CA VAL A 108 -7.76 14.79 0.07
C VAL A 108 -8.00 14.16 -1.31
N ALA A 109 -7.24 14.60 -2.30
CA ALA A 109 -7.27 13.99 -3.63
C ALA A 109 -6.88 12.50 -3.57
N ALA A 110 -7.44 11.70 -4.48
CA ALA A 110 -7.19 10.25 -4.57
C ALA A 110 -5.70 9.91 -4.51
N SER A 111 -4.87 10.64 -5.26
CA SER A 111 -3.41 10.47 -5.31
C SER A 111 -2.69 10.69 -3.98
N LYS A 112 -3.35 11.19 -2.93
CA LYS A 112 -2.80 11.45 -1.60
C LYS A 112 -3.43 10.59 -0.51
N LYS A 113 -4.49 9.84 -0.82
CA LYS A 113 -5.29 9.13 0.18
C LYS A 113 -4.47 8.11 0.95
N ALA A 114 -3.76 7.22 0.25
CA ALA A 114 -2.94 6.17 0.85
C ALA A 114 -1.91 6.73 1.85
N ASN A 115 -1.11 7.73 1.44
CA ASN A 115 -0.10 8.33 2.32
C ASN A 115 -0.72 9.13 3.48
N THR A 116 -1.87 9.79 3.26
CA THR A 116 -2.61 10.48 4.32
C THR A 116 -3.14 9.50 5.35
N PHE A 117 -3.70 8.37 4.90
CA PHE A 117 -4.12 7.27 5.76
C PHE A 117 -2.94 6.70 6.56
N TYR A 118 -1.86 6.32 5.88
CA TYR A 118 -0.62 5.80 6.48
C TYR A 118 -0.09 6.72 7.59
N THR A 119 0.11 8.00 7.25
CA THR A 119 0.64 9.00 8.19
C THR A 119 -0.29 9.18 9.40
N CYS A 120 -1.60 9.22 9.16
CA CYS A 120 -2.57 9.25 10.25
C CYS A 120 -2.46 8.00 11.13
N PHE A 121 -2.45 6.81 10.53
CA PHE A 121 -2.54 5.55 11.27
C PHE A 121 -1.32 5.32 12.17
N LEU A 122 -0.14 5.73 11.71
CA LEU A 122 1.09 5.71 12.50
C LEU A 122 1.06 6.60 13.75
N SER A 123 0.13 7.56 13.83
CA SER A 123 -0.08 8.41 15.02
C SER A 123 -1.11 7.86 16.01
N THR A 124 -1.75 6.73 15.70
CA THR A 124 -2.79 6.12 16.54
C THR A 124 -2.22 5.07 17.50
N SER A 125 -3.06 4.58 18.43
CA SER A 125 -2.71 3.43 19.27
C SER A 125 -2.47 2.14 18.48
N SER A 126 -3.00 2.03 17.25
CA SER A 126 -2.78 0.86 16.37
C SER A 126 -1.42 0.87 15.68
N SER A 127 -0.59 1.90 15.86
CA SER A 127 0.66 2.09 15.10
C SER A 127 1.60 0.88 15.17
N SER A 128 1.80 0.28 16.35
CA SER A 128 2.66 -0.91 16.47
C SER A 128 2.10 -2.11 15.71
N ALA A 129 0.81 -2.39 15.86
CA ALA A 129 0.16 -3.48 15.15
C ALA A 129 0.14 -3.26 13.65
N PHE A 130 0.03 -2.00 13.20
CA PHE A 130 0.05 -1.63 11.78
C PHE A 130 1.39 -1.93 11.12
N LYS A 131 2.50 -1.57 11.78
CA LYS A 131 3.84 -1.88 11.25
C LYS A 131 4.01 -3.39 11.08
N SER A 132 3.70 -4.16 12.12
CA SER A 132 3.75 -5.62 12.03
C SER A 132 2.77 -6.21 11.01
N ALA A 133 1.62 -5.59 10.77
CA ALA A 133 0.66 -6.02 9.76
C ALA A 133 1.18 -5.76 8.33
N VAL A 134 1.79 -4.59 8.08
CA VAL A 134 2.44 -4.28 6.80
C VAL A 134 3.61 -5.21 6.55
N ASP A 135 4.48 -5.39 7.55
CA ASP A 135 5.62 -6.31 7.51
C ASP A 135 5.20 -7.76 7.19
N TYR A 136 4.17 -8.25 7.89
CA TYR A 136 3.61 -9.58 7.64
C TYR A 136 3.07 -9.70 6.20
N ALA A 137 2.28 -8.73 5.75
CA ALA A 137 1.72 -8.74 4.41
C ALA A 137 2.80 -8.62 3.32
N GLU A 138 3.85 -7.83 3.54
CA GLU A 138 5.04 -7.76 2.67
C GLU A 138 5.67 -9.15 2.49
N LEU A 139 5.88 -9.89 3.58
CA LEU A 139 6.47 -11.22 3.55
C LEU A 139 5.58 -12.24 2.84
N ILE A 140 4.25 -12.17 3.01
CA ILE A 140 3.30 -13.02 2.28
C ILE A 140 3.38 -12.73 0.77
N ARG A 141 3.35 -11.45 0.38
CA ARG A 141 3.41 -11.04 -1.04
C ARG A 141 4.75 -11.40 -1.69
N ALA A 142 5.83 -11.42 -0.92
CA ALA A 142 7.15 -11.84 -1.37
C ALA A 142 7.38 -13.36 -1.29
N GLU A 143 6.35 -14.16 -0.97
CA GLU A 143 6.41 -15.62 -0.77
C GLU A 143 7.49 -16.05 0.25
N LYS A 144 7.81 -15.18 1.21
CA LYS A 144 8.74 -15.45 2.33
C LYS A 144 8.04 -16.08 3.53
N LEU A 145 6.72 -15.90 3.61
CA LEU A 145 5.82 -16.54 4.57
C LEU A 145 4.58 -17.05 3.83
N THR A 146 3.90 -18.00 4.45
CA THR A 146 2.59 -18.50 4.01
C THR A 146 1.52 -18.04 4.99
N ASP A 147 0.30 -17.77 4.51
CA ASP A 147 -0.83 -17.35 5.33
C ASP A 147 -1.57 -18.54 6.00
N GLU A 148 -1.11 -19.76 5.74
CA GLU A 148 -1.62 -20.99 6.35
C GLU A 148 -1.16 -21.18 7.81
N GLU A 149 -0.06 -20.55 8.21
CA GLU A 149 0.50 -20.67 9.55
C GLU A 149 0.00 -19.53 10.47
N PRO A 150 -0.15 -19.79 11.79
CA PRO A 150 -0.48 -18.73 12.73
C PRO A 150 0.57 -17.61 12.73
N PHE A 151 0.12 -16.36 12.87
CA PHE A 151 1.01 -15.22 12.98
C PHE A 151 2.06 -15.40 14.08
N ASN A 152 3.32 -15.18 13.72
CA ASN A 152 4.47 -15.24 14.60
C ASN A 152 5.27 -13.94 14.51
N ALA A 153 5.12 -13.07 15.51
CA ALA A 153 5.76 -11.77 15.56
C ALA A 153 7.30 -11.84 15.52
N GLU A 154 7.90 -12.84 16.17
CA GLU A 154 9.35 -13.01 16.22
C GLU A 154 9.91 -13.41 14.86
N LEU A 155 9.23 -14.32 14.16
CA LEU A 155 9.62 -14.74 12.81
C LEU A 155 9.47 -13.59 11.80
N VAL A 156 8.35 -12.87 11.84
CA VAL A 156 8.12 -11.70 10.98
C VAL A 156 9.23 -10.67 11.19
N ALA A 157 9.54 -10.32 12.44
CA ALA A 157 10.59 -9.35 12.75
C ALA A 157 11.98 -9.82 12.28
N ALA A 158 12.29 -11.11 12.41
CA ALA A 158 13.57 -11.66 11.96
C ALA A 158 13.72 -11.61 10.43
N LEU A 159 12.67 -11.96 9.69
CA LEU A 159 12.70 -11.95 8.22
C LEU A 159 12.75 -10.52 7.65
N ILE A 160 12.02 -9.57 8.24
CA ILE A 160 12.12 -8.16 7.86
C ILE A 160 13.51 -7.61 8.16
N ALA A 161 14.10 -7.94 9.31
CA ALA A 161 15.46 -7.52 9.63
C ALA A 161 16.48 -8.04 8.60
N GLU A 162 16.33 -9.27 8.11
CA GLU A 162 17.19 -9.82 7.05
C GLU A 162 17.06 -9.03 5.73
N ILE A 163 15.83 -8.66 5.34
CA ILE A 163 15.58 -7.83 4.16
C ILE A 163 16.21 -6.44 4.35
N ASP A 164 15.95 -5.80 5.49
CA ASP A 164 16.43 -4.47 5.83
C ASP A 164 17.97 -4.43 5.85
N ASP A 165 18.66 -5.40 6.46
CA ASP A 165 20.13 -5.48 6.48
C ASP A 165 20.73 -5.63 5.08
N GLY A 166 19.97 -6.25 4.15
CA GLY A 166 20.34 -6.36 2.74
C GLY A 166 20.26 -5.03 1.98
N LEU A 167 19.25 -4.21 2.29
CA LEU A 167 18.93 -2.95 1.60
C LEU A 167 19.59 -1.72 2.25
N CYS A 168 19.77 -1.74 3.56
CA CYS A 168 20.16 -0.59 4.37
C CYS A 168 21.54 -0.76 4.98
N LYS A 169 22.55 -0.30 4.24
CA LYS A 169 23.96 -0.34 4.63
C LYS A 169 24.53 1.05 4.85
#